data_AF-A0A0S9NF07-F1
#
_entry.id   AF-A0A0S9NF07-F1
#
_cell.length_a   1.000
_cell.length_b   1.000
_cell.length_c   1.000
_cell.angle_alpha   90.00
_cell.angle_beta   90.00
_cell.angle_gamma   90.00
#
_symmetry.space_group_name_H-M   'P 1'
#
loop_
_entity.id
_entity.type
_entity.pdbx_description
1 polymer ?
#
loop_
_entity_poly.entity_id
_entity_poly.type
_entity_poly.pdbx_seq_one_letter_code
_entity_poly.pdbx_strand_id
1 'polypeptide(L)'
;MAEAITLQQRIAELAEDHGSLRSAASALGCDVGYLSRLASGQKTEPSDMTLHALGLRRVVSYERAEPSPTAGMTLAQRILHVGGRNNAAGYVEFGSTQAVAALIRQVLRDREFLPPEQPQQKGGA
;
A
#
# COMPACT_ATOMS: atom_id res chain seq x y z
N MET A 1 -22.14 -0.19 11.85
CA MET A 1 -21.38 0.06 10.61
C MET A 1 -21.34 -1.26 9.86
N ALA A 2 -21.53 -1.28 8.53
CA ALA A 2 -21.39 -2.51 7.78
C ALA A 2 -19.90 -2.92 7.75
N GLU A 3 -19.62 -4.20 7.92
CA GLU A 3 -18.26 -4.74 7.90
C GLU A 3 -17.67 -4.67 6.48
N ALA A 4 -16.43 -4.20 6.37
CA ALA A 4 -15.72 -4.15 5.10
C ALA A 4 -15.09 -5.52 4.84
N ILE A 5 -15.68 -6.26 3.91
CA ILE A 5 -15.21 -7.58 3.47
C ILE A 5 -14.60 -7.48 2.07
N THR A 6 -13.55 -8.26 1.82
CA THR A 6 -12.96 -8.37 0.48
C THR A 6 -13.79 -9.27 -0.43
N LEU A 7 -13.63 -9.14 -1.76
CA LEU A 7 -14.29 -10.02 -2.73
C LEU A 7 -13.95 -11.49 -2.47
N GLN A 8 -12.69 -11.77 -2.17
CA GLN A 8 -12.16 -13.11 -1.94
C GLN A 8 -12.80 -13.74 -0.71
N GLN A 9 -12.88 -13.00 0.39
CA GLN A 9 -13.54 -13.47 1.63
C GLN A 9 -15.02 -13.76 1.37
N ARG A 10 -15.75 -12.84 0.73
CA ARG A 10 -17.17 -13.06 0.45
C ARG A 10 -17.42 -14.26 -0.46
N ILE A 11 -16.58 -14.46 -1.46
CA ILE A 11 -16.68 -15.61 -2.36
C ILE A 11 -16.37 -16.92 -1.62
N ALA A 12 -15.41 -16.91 -0.69
CA ALA A 12 -15.11 -18.07 0.16
C ALA A 12 -16.30 -18.45 1.04
N GLU A 13 -16.93 -17.48 1.71
CA GLU A 13 -18.15 -17.71 2.50
C GLU A 13 -19.27 -18.34 1.65
N LEU A 14 -19.54 -17.76 0.47
CA LEU A 14 -20.56 -18.30 -0.43
C LEU A 14 -20.21 -19.70 -0.93
N ALA A 15 -18.93 -19.98 -1.18
CA ALA A 15 -18.49 -21.32 -1.58
C ALA A 15 -18.67 -22.34 -0.45
N GLU A 16 -18.47 -21.95 0.80
CA GLU A 16 -18.76 -22.78 1.98
C GLU A 16 -20.26 -23.02 2.13
N ASP A 17 -21.08 -21.96 2.07
CA ASP A 17 -22.55 -22.03 2.18
C ASP A 17 -23.17 -22.93 1.09
N HIS A 18 -22.65 -22.86 -0.13
CA HIS A 18 -23.12 -23.66 -1.27
C HIS A 18 -22.35 -24.98 -1.46
N GLY A 19 -21.36 -25.26 -0.62
CA GLY A 19 -20.51 -26.45 -0.63
C GLY A 19 -19.41 -26.50 -1.71
N SER A 20 -19.49 -25.66 -2.74
CA SER A 20 -18.40 -25.47 -3.69
C SER A 20 -18.50 -24.13 -4.43
N LEU A 21 -17.37 -23.66 -4.97
CA LEU A 21 -17.33 -22.48 -5.83
C LEU A 21 -18.24 -22.62 -7.07
N ARG A 22 -18.36 -23.84 -7.61
CA ARG A 22 -19.23 -24.11 -8.77
C ARG A 22 -20.70 -23.99 -8.40
N SER A 23 -21.08 -24.52 -7.23
CA SER A 23 -22.44 -24.40 -6.70
C SER A 23 -22.80 -22.94 -6.42
N ALA A 24 -21.87 -22.18 -5.81
CA ALA A 24 -22.06 -20.75 -5.57
C ALA A 24 -22.23 -19.96 -6.87
N ALA A 25 -21.38 -20.18 -7.87
CA ALA A 25 -21.51 -19.51 -9.17
C ALA A 25 -22.86 -19.81 -9.85
N SER A 26 -23.32 -21.07 -9.79
CA SER A 26 -24.62 -21.49 -10.30
C SER A 26 -25.77 -20.78 -9.60
N ALA A 27 -25.73 -20.72 -8.26
CA ALA A 27 -26.75 -20.04 -7.45
C ALA A 27 -26.80 -18.53 -7.73
N LEU A 28 -25.66 -17.92 -8.05
CA LEU A 28 -25.52 -16.51 -8.37
C LEU A 28 -25.78 -16.17 -9.84
N GLY A 29 -26.01 -17.17 -10.70
CA GLY A 29 -26.12 -16.97 -12.16
C GLY A 29 -24.84 -16.40 -12.79
N CYS A 30 -23.67 -16.65 -12.19
CA CYS A 30 -22.38 -16.12 -12.63
C CYS A 30 -21.52 -17.22 -13.27
N ASP A 31 -20.63 -16.83 -14.19
CA ASP A 31 -19.65 -17.76 -14.75
C ASP A 31 -18.64 -18.22 -13.67
N VAL A 32 -18.39 -19.53 -13.60
CA VAL A 32 -17.46 -20.14 -12.64
C VAL A 32 -16.02 -19.65 -12.86
N GLY A 33 -15.60 -19.50 -14.12
CA GLY A 33 -14.26 -19.03 -14.46
C GLY A 33 -14.05 -17.58 -14.01
N TYR A 34 -15.05 -16.74 -14.22
CA TYR A 34 -15.08 -15.37 -13.75
C TYR A 34 -15.01 -15.28 -12.22
N LEU A 35 -15.85 -16.05 -11.52
CA LEU A 35 -15.87 -16.08 -10.06
C LEU A 35 -14.53 -16.58 -9.47
N SER A 36 -13.89 -17.56 -10.12
CA SER A 36 -12.56 -18.05 -9.74
C SER A 36 -11.45 -16.99 -9.88
N ARG A 37 -11.50 -16.16 -10.94
CA ARG A 37 -10.56 -15.03 -11.11
C ARG A 37 -10.75 -13.95 -10.05
N LEU A 38 -11.99 -13.71 -9.60
CA LEU A 38 -12.27 -12.82 -8.48
C LEU A 38 -11.76 -13.40 -7.16
N ALA A 39 -12.02 -14.70 -6.91
CA ALA A 39 -11.58 -15.40 -5.70
C ALA A 39 -10.05 -15.44 -5.55
N SER A 40 -9.33 -15.56 -6.67
CA SER A 40 -7.85 -15.56 -6.68
C SER A 40 -7.23 -14.17 -6.72
N GLY A 41 -8.02 -13.11 -6.84
CA GLY A 41 -7.52 -11.74 -6.99
C GLY A 41 -6.90 -11.42 -8.36
N GLN A 42 -6.94 -12.34 -9.33
CA GLN A 42 -6.53 -12.05 -10.71
C GLN A 42 -7.42 -10.99 -11.36
N LYS A 43 -8.68 -10.89 -10.93
CA LYS A 43 -9.57 -9.79 -11.24
C LYS A 43 -10.04 -9.15 -9.93
N THR A 44 -9.98 -7.82 -9.88
CA THR A 44 -10.31 -7.03 -8.67
C THR A 44 -11.42 -6.01 -8.93
N GLU A 45 -11.84 -5.85 -10.18
CA GLU A 45 -12.83 -4.85 -10.62
C GLU A 45 -14.08 -5.55 -11.20
N PRO A 46 -14.98 -6.07 -10.34
CA PRO A 46 -16.28 -6.54 -10.76
C PRO A 46 -17.22 -5.38 -11.12
N SER A 47 -18.22 -5.65 -11.96
CA SER A 47 -19.28 -4.68 -12.23
C SER A 47 -20.23 -4.55 -11.03
N ASP A 48 -21.01 -3.47 -11.00
CA ASP A 48 -22.02 -3.26 -9.95
C ASP A 48 -23.05 -4.39 -9.90
N MET A 49 -23.39 -4.98 -11.04
CA MET A 49 -24.27 -6.15 -11.12
C MET A 49 -23.65 -7.38 -10.43
N THR A 50 -22.37 -7.65 -10.66
CA THR A 50 -21.67 -8.75 -9.97
C THR A 50 -21.58 -8.49 -8.46
N LEU A 51 -21.32 -7.26 -8.05
CA LEU A 51 -21.30 -6.89 -6.63
C LEU A 51 -22.67 -7.11 -6.00
N HIS A 52 -23.75 -6.70 -6.66
CA HIS A 52 -25.11 -6.91 -6.19
C HIS A 52 -25.44 -8.40 -6.04
N ALA A 53 -25.07 -9.23 -7.02
CA ALA A 53 -25.24 -10.68 -6.95
C ALA A 53 -24.50 -11.28 -5.73
N LEU A 54 -23.29 -10.82 -5.43
CA LEU A 54 -22.52 -11.24 -4.26
C LEU A 54 -23.05 -10.70 -2.91
N GLY A 55 -24.09 -9.86 -2.93
CA GLY A 55 -24.59 -9.16 -1.74
C GLY A 55 -23.66 -8.04 -1.26
N LEU A 56 -22.80 -7.53 -2.14
CA LEU A 56 -21.80 -6.51 -1.85
C LEU A 56 -22.16 -5.16 -2.44
N ARG A 57 -21.63 -4.10 -1.83
CA ARG A 57 -21.64 -2.74 -2.35
C ARG A 57 -20.21 -2.22 -2.37
N ARG A 58 -19.80 -1.59 -3.48
CA ARG A 58 -18.50 -0.93 -3.55
C ARG A 58 -18.49 0.30 -2.64
N VAL A 59 -17.49 0.37 -1.77
CA VAL A 59 -17.19 1.55 -0.96
C VAL A 59 -15.72 1.89 -1.18
N VAL A 60 -15.43 3.16 -1.43
CA VAL A 60 -14.05 3.65 -1.47
C VAL A 60 -13.63 3.95 -0.04
N SER A 61 -12.66 3.21 0.47
CA SER A 61 -11.98 3.50 1.73
C SER A 61 -10.61 4.12 1.45
N TYR A 62 -10.20 5.03 2.34
CA TYR A 62 -8.86 5.60 2.34
C TYR A 62 -8.18 5.20 3.64
N GLU A 63 -6.98 4.62 3.54
CA GLU A 63 -6.13 4.35 4.69
C GLU A 63 -4.99 5.37 4.76
N ARG A 64 -4.44 5.58 5.96
CA ARG A 64 -3.24 6.41 6.09
C ARG A 64 -2.09 5.64 5.45
N ALA A 65 -1.40 6.27 4.51
CA ALA A 65 -0.14 5.73 4.03
C ALA A 65 0.87 5.73 5.18
N GLU A 66 1.53 4.59 5.40
CA GLU A 66 2.66 4.53 6.32
C GLU A 66 3.78 5.45 5.83
N PRO A 67 4.49 6.14 6.75
CA PRO A 67 5.67 6.91 6.40
C PRO A 67 6.66 6.05 5.61
N SER A 68 7.34 6.65 4.65
CA SER A 68 8.43 5.96 3.96
C SER A 68 9.56 5.63 4.95
N PRO A 69 10.42 4.64 4.64
CA PRO A 69 11.55 4.30 5.50
C PRO A 69 12.50 5.48 5.80
N THR A 70 12.46 6.53 4.96
CA THR A 70 13.28 7.74 5.11
C THR A 70 12.49 8.95 5.60
N ALA A 71 11.19 8.81 5.86
CA ALA A 71 10.38 9.89 6.41
C ALA A 71 10.95 10.37 7.76
N GLY A 72 11.02 11.69 7.94
CA GLY A 72 11.64 12.29 9.13
C GLY A 72 13.17 12.28 9.15
N MET A 73 13.87 11.59 8.23
CA MET A 73 15.32 11.70 8.13
C MET A 73 15.75 13.08 7.62
N THR A 74 16.77 13.65 8.25
CA THR A 74 17.46 14.84 7.76
C THR A 74 18.22 14.52 6.47
N LEU A 75 18.61 15.56 5.71
CA LEU A 75 19.41 15.38 4.50
C LEU A 75 20.72 14.61 4.79
N ALA A 76 21.39 14.89 5.92
CA ALA A 76 22.60 14.19 6.31
C ALA A 76 22.36 12.70 6.58
N GLN A 77 21.27 12.36 7.27
CA GLN A 77 20.88 10.95 7.51
C GLN A 77 20.56 10.22 6.20
N ARG A 78 19.90 10.89 5.25
CA ARG A 78 19.59 10.32 3.93
C ARG A 78 20.86 10.09 3.11
N ILE A 79 21.80 11.03 3.15
CA ILE A 79 23.12 10.89 2.50
C ILE A 79 23.82 9.64 3.03
N LEU A 80 23.89 9.47 4.35
CA LEU A 80 24.48 8.27 4.98
C LEU A 80 23.71 6.99 4.60
N HIS A 81 22.39 7.04 4.57
CA HIS A 81 21.52 5.92 4.23
C HIS A 81 21.76 5.41 2.80
N VAL A 82 22.00 6.29 1.83
CA VAL A 82 22.35 5.89 0.45
C VAL A 82 23.83 5.55 0.26
N GLY A 83 24.62 5.57 1.34
CA GLY A 83 26.05 5.24 1.32
C GLY A 83 26.98 6.41 1.01
N GLY A 84 26.49 7.65 1.04
CA GLY A 84 27.30 8.85 0.93
C GLY A 84 28.17 9.09 2.16
N ARG A 85 29.40 9.57 1.98
CA ARG A 85 30.40 9.74 3.05
C ARG A 85 31.16 11.05 2.88
N ASN A 86 31.65 11.61 3.99
CA ASN A 86 32.57 12.73 3.95
C ASN A 86 33.98 12.22 3.65
N ASN A 87 34.65 12.83 2.69
CA ASN A 87 36.06 12.57 2.43
C ASN A 87 36.97 13.52 3.21
N ALA A 88 38.28 13.24 3.20
CA ALA A 88 39.29 14.06 3.88
C ALA A 88 39.38 15.50 3.34
N ALA A 89 38.87 15.75 2.13
CA ALA A 89 38.83 17.07 1.50
C ALA A 89 37.58 17.90 1.87
N GLY A 90 36.67 17.34 2.68
CA GLY A 90 35.50 18.06 3.18
C GLY A 90 34.27 18.06 2.25
N TYR A 91 34.24 17.19 1.24
CA TYR A 91 33.07 17.01 0.38
C TYR A 91 32.40 15.66 0.61
N VAL A 92 31.10 15.57 0.26
CA VAL A 92 30.36 14.31 0.25
C VAL A 92 30.64 13.57 -1.06
N GLU A 93 31.09 12.33 -0.95
CA GLU A 93 31.26 11.42 -2.08
C GLU A 93 30.19 10.31 -2.07
N PHE A 94 29.79 9.87 -3.25
CA PHE A 94 28.88 8.74 -3.46
C PHE A 94 29.57 7.67 -4.29
N GLY A 95 29.42 6.41 -3.90
CA GLY A 95 30.01 5.27 -4.63
C GLY A 95 29.41 5.04 -6.03
N SER A 96 28.27 5.67 -6.35
CA SER A 96 27.66 5.59 -7.68
C SER A 96 26.67 6.73 -7.93
N THR A 97 26.37 7.00 -9.20
CA THR A 97 25.29 7.91 -9.61
C THR A 97 23.90 7.39 -9.20
N GLN A 98 23.75 6.07 -9.03
CA GLN A 98 22.51 5.46 -8.55
C GLN A 98 22.21 5.86 -7.10
N ALA A 99 23.24 5.99 -6.24
CA ALA A 99 23.06 6.47 -4.87
C ALA A 99 22.54 7.91 -4.84
N VAL A 100 23.05 8.78 -5.72
CA VAL A 100 22.54 10.15 -5.88
C VAL A 100 21.08 10.15 -6.36
N ALA A 101 20.75 9.34 -7.36
CA ALA A 101 19.38 9.20 -7.84
C ALA A 101 18.42 8.65 -6.77
N ALA A 102 18.90 7.78 -5.89
CA ALA A 102 18.12 7.29 -4.74
C ALA A 102 17.86 8.41 -3.73
N LEU A 103 18.89 9.20 -3.39
CA LEU A 103 18.77 10.35 -2.50
C LEU A 103 17.72 11.35 -3.01
N ILE A 104 17.78 11.71 -4.30
CA ILE A 104 16.81 12.62 -4.93
C ILE A 104 15.40 12.05 -4.82
N ARG A 105 15.21 10.75 -5.13
CA ARG A 105 13.90 10.09 -5.01
C ARG A 105 13.37 10.08 -3.59
N GLN A 106 14.22 9.86 -2.59
CA GLN A 106 13.83 9.89 -1.18
C GLN A 106 13.38 11.30 -0.77
N VAL A 107 14.16 12.34 -1.12
CA VAL A 107 13.84 13.73 -0.79
C VAL A 107 12.54 14.18 -1.46
N LEU A 108 12.36 13.88 -2.74
CA LEU A 108 11.14 14.26 -3.46
C LEU A 108 9.90 13.56 -2.92
N ARG A 109 10.01 12.26 -2.61
CA ARG A 109 8.89 11.47 -2.05
C ARG A 109 8.42 12.02 -0.71
N ASP A 110 9.35 12.41 0.15
CA ASP A 110 9.03 12.77 1.54
C ASP A 110 8.82 14.28 1.73
N ARG A 111 8.88 15.08 0.65
CA ARG A 111 8.76 16.55 0.71
C ARG A 111 7.40 17.02 1.26
N GLU A 112 6.36 16.24 1.03
CA GLU A 112 5.00 16.52 1.52
C GLU A 112 4.74 15.89 2.89
N PHE A 113 5.64 15.00 3.34
CA PHE A 113 5.62 14.39 4.66
C PHE A 113 6.47 15.25 5.62
N LEU A 114 6.02 16.48 5.87
CA LEU A 114 6.50 17.23 7.02
C LEU A 114 5.82 16.65 8.26
N PRO A 115 6.52 15.91 9.15
CA PRO A 115 5.94 15.60 10.43
C PRO A 115 5.61 16.92 11.16
N PRO A 116 4.54 16.97 11.97
CA PRO A 116 4.31 18.13 12.82
C PRO A 116 5.59 18.40 13.62
N GLU A 117 6.02 19.68 13.67
CA GLU A 117 7.22 20.09 14.40
C GLU A 117 7.22 19.43 15.79
N GLN A 118 8.17 18.53 16.03
CA GLN A 118 8.38 18.01 17.37
C GLN A 118 8.77 19.20 18.25
N PRO A 119 8.10 19.42 19.40
CA PRO A 119 8.39 20.56 20.25
C PRO A 119 9.87 20.54 20.60
N GLN A 120 10.56 21.61 20.19
CA GLN A 120 11.96 21.84 20.50
C GLN A 120 12.16 21.62 21.99
N GLN A 121 12.95 20.60 22.35
CA GLN A 121 13.41 20.42 23.73
C GLN A 121 14.23 21.66 24.07
N LYS A 122 13.59 22.61 24.75
CA LYS A 122 14.25 23.78 25.33
C LYS A 122 15.34 23.26 26.28
N GLY A 123 16.55 23.78 26.08
CA GLY A 123 17.76 23.37 26.77
C GLY A 123 17.61 23.32 28.29
N GLY A 124 18.22 22.31 28.89
CA GLY A 124 18.48 22.22 30.32
C GLY A 124 19.96 22.44 30.57
N ALA A 125 20.24 23.61 31.17
CA ALA A 125 21.39 24.05 31.98
C ALA A 125 22.79 23.47 31.69
#